data_AF-A0A2U3L925-F1
#
_entry.id   AF-A0A2U3L925-F1
#
_cell.length_a   1.000
_cell.length_b   1.000
_cell.length_c   1.000
_cell.angle_alpha   90.00
_cell.angle_beta   90.00
_cell.angle_gamma   90.00
#
_symmetry.space_group_name_H-M   'P 1'
#
loop_
_entity.id
_entity.type
_entity.pdbx_description
1 polymer ?
#
loop_
_entity_poly.entity_id
_entity_poly.type
_entity_poly.pdbx_seq_one_letter_code
_entity_poly.pdbx_strand_id
1 'polypeptide(L)'
;MANLSNGIGATLTVGATNIGTITKITSPQMKRTAIDVTTLSSPGGFKQFLAGLADPGKITAEGFFNTADSGQNLLYNKFVNGTVDTYTLTFPSITGASWTATAFIDELDLATNVDMTKALDFKMSLQVSGQPNIGTSVTSGLSGLTLTGTAGSLSPTFANGIYAYAYTFTTVTSITVTPTAGTQQQYTMYVDGVNQGTFNTGSVSPSIAFASAGIAHKIDLVVSGTGYTPLTYSTIAVRTS
;
A
#
# COMPACT_ATOMS: atom_id res chain seq x y z
N MET A 1 -24.69 0.65 -16.47
CA MET A 1 -24.26 2.05 -16.59
C MET A 1 -22.74 2.08 -16.44
N ALA A 2 -22.03 2.73 -17.35
CA ALA A 2 -20.57 2.80 -17.28
C ALA A 2 -20.16 3.75 -16.14
N ASN A 3 -19.37 3.25 -15.19
CA ASN A 3 -18.78 4.05 -14.11
C ASN A 3 -17.66 4.95 -14.68
N LEU A 4 -18.05 5.95 -15.47
CA LEU A 4 -17.16 6.98 -16.00
C LEU A 4 -16.88 7.99 -14.87
N SER A 5 -15.60 8.22 -14.58
CA SER A 5 -15.15 9.11 -13.53
C SER A 5 -13.96 9.92 -14.02
N ASN A 6 -13.83 11.16 -13.55
CA ASN A 6 -12.59 11.92 -13.67
C ASN A 6 -11.62 11.47 -12.56
N GLY A 7 -10.31 11.68 -12.74
CA GLY A 7 -9.29 11.23 -11.79
C GLY A 7 -9.27 11.94 -10.43
N ILE A 8 -10.25 12.81 -10.13
CA ILE A 8 -10.26 13.62 -8.92
C ILE A 8 -10.46 12.72 -7.70
N GLY A 9 -9.51 12.76 -6.76
CA GLY A 9 -9.53 11.94 -5.55
C GLY A 9 -8.80 10.60 -5.67
N ALA A 10 -8.09 10.36 -6.78
CA ALA A 10 -7.15 9.24 -6.86
C ALA A 10 -5.99 9.46 -5.87
N THR A 11 -5.59 8.40 -5.17
CA THR A 11 -4.46 8.44 -4.23
C THR A 11 -3.46 7.34 -4.52
N LEU A 12 -2.19 7.59 -4.19
CA LEU A 12 -1.13 6.60 -4.26
C LEU A 12 -0.48 6.48 -2.89
N THR A 13 -0.43 5.26 -2.36
CA THR A 13 0.20 4.97 -1.06
C THR A 13 1.34 3.99 -1.25
N VAL A 14 2.38 4.14 -0.41
CA VAL A 14 3.46 3.16 -0.23
C VAL A 14 3.31 2.57 1.17
N GLY A 15 3.05 1.26 1.23
CA GLY A 15 2.55 0.61 2.43
C GLY A 15 1.29 1.31 2.96
N ALA A 16 1.39 1.86 4.17
CA ALA A 16 0.32 2.63 4.81
C ALA A 16 0.41 4.15 4.59
N THR A 17 1.49 4.65 3.98
CA THR A 17 1.76 6.10 3.90
C THR A 17 1.27 6.66 2.56
N ASN A 18 0.46 7.70 2.61
CA ASN A 18 0.02 8.41 1.40
C ASN A 18 1.14 9.29 0.83
N ILE A 19 1.25 9.32 -0.49
CA ILE A 19 2.16 10.21 -1.22
C ILE A 19 1.36 11.46 -1.62
N GLY A 20 1.75 12.60 -1.08
CA GLY A 20 1.04 13.87 -1.30
C GLY A 20 1.29 14.49 -2.67
N THR A 21 0.45 15.49 -2.98
CA THR A 21 0.63 16.45 -4.10
C THR A 21 0.80 15.85 -5.49
N ILE A 22 0.30 14.63 -5.72
CA ILE A 22 0.24 13.98 -7.04
C ILE A 22 -0.85 14.63 -7.89
N THR A 23 -0.50 15.00 -9.12
CA THR A 23 -1.41 15.62 -10.10
C THR A 23 -1.75 14.66 -11.24
N LYS A 24 -0.93 13.64 -11.48
CA LYS A 24 -1.11 12.69 -12.57
C LYS A 24 -0.50 11.33 -12.23
N ILE A 25 -1.21 10.28 -12.62
CA ILE A 25 -0.75 8.88 -12.50
C ILE A 25 -0.99 8.21 -13.84
N THR A 26 0.03 7.54 -14.37
CA THR A 26 -0.06 6.73 -15.58
C THR A 26 -0.15 5.26 -15.19
N SER A 27 -1.19 4.58 -15.69
CA SER A 27 -1.44 3.18 -15.39
C SER A 27 -0.40 2.24 -16.01
N PRO A 28 -0.20 1.03 -15.43
CA PRO A 28 0.77 0.08 -15.94
C PRO A 28 0.33 -0.51 -17.28
N GLN A 29 1.23 -0.52 -18.26
CA GLN A 29 1.05 -1.22 -19.52
C GLN A 29 1.52 -2.67 -19.40
N MET A 30 0.62 -3.57 -19.00
CA MET A 30 0.94 -5.00 -18.91
C MET A 30 1.15 -5.60 -20.31
N LYS A 31 2.28 -6.29 -20.49
CA LYS A 31 2.64 -6.95 -21.75
C LYS A 31 2.94 -8.43 -21.49
N ARG A 32 2.85 -9.26 -22.52
CA ARG A 32 3.21 -10.68 -22.43
C ARG A 32 4.05 -11.07 -23.64
N THR A 33 5.10 -11.85 -23.39
CA THR A 33 5.89 -12.42 -24.47
C THR A 33 5.11 -13.54 -25.16
N ALA A 34 5.13 -13.59 -26.48
CA ALA A 34 4.57 -14.69 -27.26
C ALA A 34 5.67 -15.67 -27.68
N ILE A 35 5.45 -16.96 -27.46
CA ILE A 35 6.37 -18.03 -27.90
C ILE A 35 5.78 -18.64 -29.16
N ASP A 36 6.47 -18.46 -30.29
CA ASP A 36 6.06 -19.04 -31.58
C ASP A 36 6.27 -20.56 -31.56
N VAL A 37 5.20 -21.32 -31.79
CA VAL A 37 5.19 -22.79 -31.85
C VAL A 37 4.63 -23.29 -33.18
N THR A 38 4.79 -22.48 -34.23
CA THR A 38 4.33 -22.83 -35.58
C THR A 38 5.03 -24.08 -36.09
N THR A 39 4.25 -25.01 -36.65
CA THR A 39 4.74 -26.28 -37.21
C THR A 39 4.42 -26.35 -38.70
N LEU A 40 5.05 -27.29 -39.43
CA LEU A 40 4.73 -27.54 -40.85
C LEU A 40 3.28 -28.01 -41.06
N SER A 41 2.64 -28.54 -40.02
CA SER A 41 1.22 -28.94 -40.00
C SER A 41 0.28 -27.83 -39.52
N SER A 42 0.77 -26.62 -39.27
CA SER A 42 -0.06 -25.51 -38.79
C SER A 42 -1.16 -25.18 -39.81
N PRO A 43 -2.45 -25.31 -39.44
CA PRO A 43 -3.55 -25.14 -40.38
C PRO A 43 -3.59 -23.73 -40.96
N GLY A 44 -3.82 -23.61 -42.27
CA GLY A 44 -4.08 -22.34 -42.94
C GLY A 44 -2.89 -21.38 -43.02
N GLY A 45 -1.65 -21.81 -42.71
CA GLY A 45 -0.46 -20.97 -42.80
C GLY A 45 -0.36 -19.87 -41.73
N PHE A 46 -1.18 -19.94 -40.69
CA PHE A 46 -1.15 -18.99 -39.58
C PHE A 46 -0.19 -19.43 -38.48
N LYS A 47 0.53 -18.46 -37.92
CA LYS A 47 1.40 -18.69 -36.77
C LYS A 47 0.61 -19.14 -35.54
N GLN A 48 1.16 -20.10 -34.80
CA GLN A 48 0.60 -20.58 -33.54
C GLN A 48 1.48 -20.07 -32.38
N PHE A 49 0.88 -19.59 -31.30
CA PHE A 49 1.61 -19.01 -30.18
C PHE A 49 1.19 -19.60 -28.83
N LEU A 50 2.18 -19.80 -27.95
CA LEU A 50 1.97 -20.03 -26.52
C LEU A 50 2.20 -18.73 -25.73
N ALA A 51 1.43 -18.55 -24.67
CA ALA A 51 1.55 -17.42 -23.75
C ALA A 51 2.80 -17.58 -22.86
N GLY A 52 3.79 -16.69 -23.03
CA GLY A 52 4.99 -16.63 -22.19
C GLY A 52 4.79 -15.84 -20.90
N LEU A 53 5.90 -15.37 -20.33
CA LEU A 53 5.91 -14.57 -19.09
C LEU A 53 5.21 -13.22 -19.31
N ALA A 54 4.47 -12.80 -18.29
CA ALA A 54 3.83 -11.49 -18.24
C ALA A 54 4.79 -10.48 -17.58
N ASP A 55 4.96 -9.34 -18.23
CA ASP A 55 5.60 -8.16 -17.68
C ASP A 55 4.49 -7.23 -17.16
N PRO A 56 4.43 -6.97 -15.84
CA PRO A 56 3.43 -6.08 -15.26
C PRO A 56 3.65 -4.60 -15.64
N GLY A 57 4.80 -4.24 -16.20
CA GLY A 57 5.12 -2.91 -16.69
C GLY A 57 5.55 -1.93 -15.59
N LYS A 58 5.42 -0.63 -15.89
CA LYS A 58 5.81 0.47 -15.00
C LYS A 58 4.64 1.39 -14.71
N ILE A 59 4.62 1.98 -13.52
CA ILE A 59 3.70 3.06 -13.14
C ILE A 59 4.50 4.34 -12.98
N THR A 60 4.01 5.44 -13.54
CA THR A 60 4.60 6.76 -13.30
C THR A 60 3.63 7.66 -12.56
N ALA A 61 4.14 8.44 -11.62
CA ALA A 61 3.39 9.47 -10.92
C ALA A 61 4.13 10.80 -11.00
N GLU A 62 3.37 11.87 -11.24
CA GLU A 62 3.86 13.24 -11.37
C GLU A 62 3.07 14.14 -10.41
N GLY A 63 3.72 15.15 -9.84
CA GLY A 63 3.14 16.04 -8.85
C GLY A 63 3.98 17.26 -8.55
N PHE A 64 3.68 17.91 -7.43
CA PHE A 64 4.49 19.00 -6.90
C PHE A 64 5.39 18.51 -5.77
N PHE A 65 6.64 18.97 -5.78
CA PHE A 65 7.58 18.65 -4.72
C PHE A 65 7.20 19.36 -3.42
N ASN A 66 7.14 18.60 -2.32
CA ASN A 66 6.84 19.11 -0.99
C ASN A 66 7.72 18.42 0.06
N THR A 67 8.67 19.14 0.62
CA THR A 67 9.62 18.61 1.62
C THR A 67 8.97 18.24 2.96
N ALA A 68 7.81 18.81 3.27
CA ALA A 68 7.04 18.45 4.46
C ALA A 68 6.20 17.17 4.26
N ASP A 69 6.11 16.65 3.04
CA ASP A 69 5.35 15.44 2.77
C ASP A 69 6.13 14.18 3.21
N SER A 70 5.60 13.50 4.22
CA SER A 70 6.19 12.27 4.74
C SER A 70 6.29 11.15 3.69
N GLY A 71 5.38 11.10 2.72
CA GLY A 71 5.37 10.12 1.65
C GLY A 71 6.53 10.34 0.68
N GLN A 72 6.75 11.58 0.22
CA GLN A 72 7.88 11.92 -0.66
C GLN A 72 9.24 11.67 0.03
N ASN A 73 9.37 12.02 1.31
CA ASN A 73 10.58 11.72 2.08
C ASN A 73 10.83 10.21 2.21
N LEU A 74 9.76 9.43 2.42
CA LEU A 74 9.85 7.98 2.45
C LEU A 74 10.31 7.42 1.10
N LEU A 75 9.78 7.93 -0.03
CA LEU A 75 10.19 7.50 -1.37
C LEU A 75 11.69 7.72 -1.62
N TYR A 76 12.26 8.84 -1.18
CA TYR A 76 13.70 9.06 -1.29
C TYR A 76 14.50 7.97 -0.58
N ASN A 77 14.15 7.65 0.66
CA ASN A 77 14.82 6.59 1.42
C ASN A 77 14.67 5.21 0.75
N LYS A 78 13.51 4.94 0.15
CA LYS A 78 13.22 3.70 -0.56
C LYS A 78 14.03 3.58 -1.85
N PHE A 79 14.20 4.68 -2.57
CA PHE A 79 15.05 4.76 -3.77
C PHE A 79 16.52 4.50 -3.43
N VAL A 80 17.06 5.18 -2.41
CA VAL A 80 18.47 5.01 -1.98
C VAL A 80 18.77 3.56 -1.55
N ASN A 81 17.82 2.90 -0.89
CA ASN A 81 17.97 1.53 -0.42
C ASN A 81 17.56 0.46 -1.45
N GLY A 82 16.96 0.85 -2.58
CA GLY A 82 16.49 -0.07 -3.63
C GLY A 82 15.46 -1.10 -3.13
N THR A 83 14.61 -0.74 -2.17
CA THR A 83 13.69 -1.71 -1.55
C THR A 83 12.46 -1.96 -2.40
N VAL A 84 12.00 -3.21 -2.40
CA VAL A 84 10.70 -3.59 -2.98
C VAL A 84 9.64 -3.44 -1.91
N ASP A 85 8.63 -2.61 -2.19
CA ASP A 85 7.53 -2.32 -1.27
C ASP A 85 6.17 -2.43 -1.98
N THR A 86 5.10 -2.51 -1.20
CA THR A 86 3.74 -2.56 -1.74
C THR A 86 3.22 -1.15 -2.00
N TYR A 87 2.77 -0.91 -3.23
CA TYR A 87 2.14 0.33 -3.66
C TYR A 87 0.66 0.09 -3.94
N THR A 88 -0.20 0.98 -3.47
CA THR A 88 -1.64 0.94 -3.73
C THR A 88 -2.09 2.23 -4.39
N LEU A 89 -2.56 2.12 -5.63
CA LEU A 89 -3.30 3.14 -6.34
C LEU A 89 -4.79 2.96 -6.04
N THR A 90 -5.40 3.91 -5.35
CA THR A 90 -6.85 3.93 -5.14
C THR A 90 -7.49 4.87 -6.14
N PHE A 91 -8.42 4.35 -6.95
CA PHE A 91 -9.17 5.17 -7.89
C PHE A 91 -10.26 5.96 -7.14
N PRO A 92 -10.75 7.07 -7.73
CA PRO A 92 -11.81 7.88 -7.14
C PRO A 92 -13.03 7.07 -6.69
N SER A 93 -13.65 7.53 -5.60
CA SER A 93 -14.67 6.80 -4.82
C SER A 93 -15.87 6.30 -5.62
N ILE A 94 -16.21 6.92 -6.75
CA ILE A 94 -17.29 6.45 -7.63
C ILE A 94 -16.97 5.10 -8.32
N THR A 95 -15.69 4.75 -8.44
CA THR A 95 -15.26 3.46 -8.99
C THR A 95 -15.01 2.40 -7.91
N GLY A 96 -14.65 2.82 -6.68
CA GLY A 96 -14.31 1.93 -5.56
C GLY A 96 -13.12 0.98 -5.82
N ALA A 97 -12.46 1.15 -6.97
CA ALA A 97 -11.45 0.25 -7.45
C ALA A 97 -10.08 0.63 -6.92
N SER A 98 -9.19 -0.36 -6.86
CA SER A 98 -7.79 -0.11 -6.57
C SER A 98 -6.91 -1.06 -7.36
N TRP A 99 -5.66 -0.64 -7.49
CA TRP A 99 -4.59 -1.45 -8.02
C TRP A 99 -3.51 -1.54 -6.95
N THR A 100 -3.09 -2.74 -6.60
CA THR A 100 -2.05 -2.97 -5.60
C THR A 100 -1.00 -3.88 -6.17
N ALA A 101 0.27 -3.50 -6.08
CA ALA A 101 1.37 -4.39 -6.43
C ALA A 101 2.63 -4.10 -5.64
N THR A 102 3.53 -5.08 -5.61
CA THR A 102 4.89 -4.90 -5.16
C THR A 102 5.71 -4.25 -6.27
N ALA A 103 6.45 -3.20 -5.96
CA ALA A 103 7.29 -2.48 -6.91
C ALA A 103 8.51 -1.90 -6.21
N PHE A 104 9.50 -1.47 -6.99
CA PHE A 104 10.60 -0.62 -6.52
C PHE A 104 10.67 0.64 -7.38
N ILE A 105 11.26 1.70 -6.84
CA ILE A 105 11.42 2.96 -7.55
C ILE A 105 12.60 2.82 -8.52
N ASP A 106 12.34 2.95 -9.82
CA ASP A 106 13.39 2.89 -10.85
C ASP A 106 13.90 4.28 -11.23
N GLU A 107 13.06 5.31 -11.13
CA GLU A 107 13.39 6.72 -11.40
C GLU A 107 12.72 7.62 -10.36
N LEU A 108 13.46 8.59 -9.83
CA LEU A 108 12.97 9.59 -8.87
C LEU A 108 13.58 10.96 -9.17
N ASP A 109 12.75 11.91 -9.60
CA ASP A 109 13.12 13.29 -9.83
C ASP A 109 12.42 14.19 -8.79
N LEU A 110 13.20 14.86 -7.94
CA LEU A 110 12.68 15.71 -6.85
C LEU A 110 12.54 17.19 -7.22
N ALA A 111 13.08 17.61 -8.36
CA ALA A 111 12.93 18.95 -8.95
C ALA A 111 13.68 18.99 -10.28
N THR A 112 13.05 18.55 -11.37
CA THR A 112 13.68 18.57 -12.70
C THR A 112 13.90 20.00 -13.17
N ASN A 113 13.01 20.93 -12.78
CA ASN A 113 13.08 22.34 -13.16
C ASN A 113 12.87 23.25 -11.95
N VAL A 114 13.91 23.99 -11.57
CA VAL A 114 13.82 25.06 -10.57
C VAL A 114 13.64 26.39 -11.32
N ASP A 115 12.40 26.89 -11.34
CA ASP A 115 12.01 28.12 -12.03
C ASP A 115 11.32 29.06 -11.03
N MET A 116 11.70 30.35 -11.00
CA MET A 116 11.08 31.35 -10.12
C MET A 116 9.58 31.58 -10.40
N THR A 117 9.11 31.15 -11.57
CA THR A 117 7.73 31.38 -12.03
C THR A 117 6.84 30.14 -11.92
N LYS A 118 7.39 28.97 -11.56
CA LYS A 118 6.66 27.70 -11.51
C LYS A 118 6.88 26.96 -10.19
N ALA A 119 5.89 26.17 -9.81
CA ALA A 119 6.05 25.25 -8.68
C ALA A 119 7.07 24.14 -9.03
N LEU A 120 7.80 23.68 -8.01
CA LEU A 120 8.76 22.57 -8.16
C LEU A 120 8.03 21.28 -8.53
N ASP A 121 8.55 20.59 -9.53
CA ASP A 121 8.01 19.35 -10.05
C ASP A 121 8.56 18.14 -9.30
N PHE A 122 7.71 17.13 -9.12
CA PHE A 122 8.07 15.83 -8.59
C PHE A 122 7.65 14.76 -9.60
N LYS A 123 8.54 13.80 -9.89
CA LYS A 123 8.25 12.67 -10.75
C LYS A 123 8.86 11.40 -10.18
N MET A 124 8.12 10.31 -10.25
CA MET A 124 8.59 8.99 -9.89
C MET A 124 8.12 7.96 -10.92
N SER A 125 8.92 6.91 -11.08
CA SER A 125 8.55 5.71 -11.81
C SER A 125 8.75 4.49 -10.89
N LEU A 126 7.83 3.54 -11.01
CA LEU A 126 7.77 2.29 -10.26
C LEU A 126 7.85 1.13 -11.23
N GLN A 127 8.89 0.32 -11.10
CA GLN A 127 8.96 -0.96 -11.80
C GLN A 127 8.20 -2.00 -10.98
N VAL A 128 7.11 -2.52 -11.56
CA VAL A 128 6.28 -3.51 -10.89
C VAL A 128 6.98 -4.87 -10.91
N SER A 129 6.91 -5.57 -9.78
CA SER A 129 7.43 -6.91 -9.57
C SER A 129 6.31 -7.84 -9.14
N GLY A 130 6.18 -8.98 -9.81
CA GLY A 130 5.11 -9.94 -9.56
C GLY A 130 3.74 -9.54 -10.12
N GLN A 131 2.71 -10.26 -9.69
CA GLN A 131 1.34 -10.07 -10.18
C GLN A 131 0.64 -8.94 -9.41
N PRO A 132 0.09 -7.92 -10.11
CA PRO A 132 -0.76 -6.92 -9.46
C PRO A 132 -2.13 -7.51 -9.08
N ASN A 133 -2.67 -7.03 -7.96
CA ASN A 133 -4.04 -7.24 -7.53
C ASN A 133 -4.92 -6.07 -7.97
N ILE A 134 -6.13 -6.36 -8.45
CA ILE A 134 -7.13 -5.36 -8.78
C ILE A 134 -8.28 -5.52 -7.79
N GLY A 135 -8.46 -4.53 -6.93
CA GLY A 135 -9.60 -4.43 -6.04
C GLY A 135 -10.80 -3.85 -6.80
N THR A 136 -11.93 -4.55 -6.79
CA THR A 136 -13.21 -4.04 -7.34
C THR A 136 -14.31 -4.01 -6.28
N SER A 137 -14.07 -4.64 -5.14
CA SER A 137 -14.93 -4.59 -3.95
C SER A 137 -14.16 -3.93 -2.82
N VAL A 138 -14.78 -3.03 -2.06
CA VAL A 138 -14.17 -2.57 -0.81
C VAL A 138 -14.17 -3.70 0.20
N THR A 139 -13.10 -3.82 1.01
CA THR A 139 -13.16 -4.72 2.17
C THR A 139 -14.28 -4.29 3.13
N SER A 140 -14.91 -5.27 3.81
CA SER A 140 -15.85 -5.04 4.91
C SER A 140 -15.22 -4.38 6.14
N GLY A 141 -13.89 -4.18 6.11
CA GLY A 141 -13.12 -3.70 7.23
C GLY A 141 -12.89 -4.76 8.30
N LEU A 142 -12.23 -4.33 9.39
CA LEU A 142 -12.07 -5.12 10.59
C LEU A 142 -13.42 -5.35 11.27
N SER A 143 -13.62 -6.58 11.76
CA SER A 143 -14.69 -6.97 12.69
C SER A 143 -14.20 -7.08 14.13
N GLY A 144 -12.89 -7.02 14.36
CA GLY A 144 -12.28 -6.95 15.68
C GLY A 144 -10.85 -6.44 15.62
N LEU A 145 -10.42 -5.77 16.70
CA LEU A 145 -9.04 -5.35 16.90
C LEU A 145 -8.70 -5.53 18.37
N THR A 146 -7.76 -6.41 18.68
CA THR A 146 -7.29 -6.64 20.04
C THR A 146 -5.79 -6.36 20.14
N LEU A 147 -5.38 -5.67 21.21
CA LEU A 147 -3.98 -5.40 21.51
C LEU A 147 -3.67 -5.95 22.90
N THR A 148 -2.54 -6.62 23.06
CA THR A 148 -2.13 -7.16 24.37
C THR A 148 -1.48 -6.06 25.20
N GLY A 149 -1.92 -5.87 26.45
CA GLY A 149 -1.30 -4.93 27.37
C GLY A 149 -2.04 -4.87 28.69
N THR A 150 -1.32 -4.80 29.80
CA THR A 150 -1.94 -4.71 31.12
C THR A 150 -2.68 -3.38 31.25
N ALA A 151 -3.96 -3.46 31.63
CA ALA A 151 -4.89 -2.32 31.69
C ALA A 151 -4.96 -1.51 30.37
N GLY A 152 -4.73 -2.17 29.23
CA GLY A 152 -4.75 -1.52 27.93
C GLY A 152 -6.14 -1.02 27.53
N SER A 153 -6.24 0.23 27.11
CA SER A 153 -7.49 0.83 26.62
C SER A 153 -7.33 1.35 25.19
N LEU A 154 -8.18 0.86 24.29
CA LEU A 154 -8.31 1.41 22.93
C LEU A 154 -9.30 2.56 22.95
N SER A 155 -8.92 3.70 22.37
CA SER A 155 -9.75 4.89 22.24
C SER A 155 -9.73 5.42 20.81
N PRO A 156 -10.89 5.60 20.15
CA PRO A 156 -12.22 5.23 20.62
C PRO A 156 -12.35 3.70 20.78
N THR A 157 -13.39 3.24 21.49
CA THR A 157 -13.74 1.82 21.51
C THR A 157 -13.86 1.31 20.07
N PHE A 158 -13.33 0.12 19.82
CA PHE A 158 -13.37 -0.47 18.49
C PHE A 158 -14.80 -0.45 17.91
N ALA A 159 -14.92 0.08 16.70
CA ALA A 159 -16.13 0.01 15.92
C ALA A 159 -15.76 -0.05 14.43
N ASN A 160 -16.56 -0.79 13.65
CA ASN A 160 -16.40 -0.79 12.21
C ASN A 160 -16.62 0.63 11.66
N GLY A 161 -15.81 1.03 10.67
CA GLY A 161 -15.78 2.37 10.10
C GLY A 161 -14.86 3.36 10.83
N ILE A 162 -14.27 2.97 11.97
CA ILE A 162 -13.23 3.76 12.63
C ILE A 162 -11.85 3.24 12.21
N TYR A 163 -11.02 4.14 11.70
CA TYR A 163 -9.70 3.83 11.12
C TYR A 163 -8.53 4.41 11.92
N ALA A 164 -8.79 5.19 12.96
CA ALA A 164 -7.76 5.84 13.77
C ALA A 164 -8.02 5.60 15.25
N TYR A 165 -7.00 5.13 15.96
CA TYR A 165 -7.07 4.79 17.37
C TYR A 165 -5.84 5.28 18.14
N ALA A 166 -6.04 5.49 19.43
CA ALA A 166 -4.98 5.55 20.43
C ALA A 166 -5.10 4.32 21.33
N TYR A 167 -3.97 3.76 21.74
CA TYR A 167 -3.91 2.65 22.69
C TYR A 167 -2.93 2.98 23.81
N THR A 168 -3.42 3.10 25.03
CA THR A 168 -2.57 3.33 26.21
C THR A 168 -2.54 2.08 27.06
N PHE A 169 -1.37 1.71 27.55
CA PHE A 169 -1.18 0.53 28.39
C PHE A 169 -0.01 0.75 29.36
N THR A 170 0.08 -0.13 30.36
CA THR A 170 1.05 -0.01 31.45
C THR A 170 1.81 -1.32 31.65
N THR A 171 2.91 -1.27 32.38
CA THR A 171 3.62 -2.40 33.02
C THR A 171 4.32 -3.38 32.04
N VAL A 172 3.73 -3.71 30.90
CA VAL A 172 4.32 -4.61 29.90
C VAL A 172 5.29 -3.87 28.99
N THR A 173 6.43 -4.48 28.67
CA THR A 173 7.47 -3.90 27.81
C THR A 173 7.29 -4.22 26.32
N SER A 174 6.22 -4.91 25.96
CA SER A 174 5.89 -5.22 24.57
C SER A 174 4.41 -5.51 24.42
N ILE A 175 3.89 -5.25 23.23
CA ILE A 175 2.52 -5.59 22.85
C ILE A 175 2.50 -6.41 21.55
N THR A 176 1.39 -7.08 21.30
CA THR A 176 1.03 -7.71 20.02
C THR A 176 -0.35 -7.23 19.63
N VAL A 177 -0.68 -7.34 18.35
CA VAL A 177 -1.96 -6.94 17.78
C VAL A 177 -2.59 -8.13 17.07
N THR A 178 -3.88 -8.34 17.27
CA THR A 178 -4.65 -9.36 16.56
C THR A 178 -5.87 -8.69 15.91
N PRO A 179 -5.76 -8.29 14.64
CA PRO A 179 -6.87 -7.76 13.86
C PRO A 179 -7.67 -8.90 13.21
N THR A 180 -8.99 -8.81 13.25
CA THR A 180 -9.91 -9.78 12.66
C THR A 180 -10.69 -9.13 11.53
N ALA A 181 -10.70 -9.76 10.36
CA ALA A 181 -11.46 -9.35 9.17
C ALA A 181 -12.11 -10.58 8.50
N GLY A 182 -12.62 -10.41 7.27
CA GLY A 182 -13.15 -11.53 6.49
C GLY A 182 -12.07 -12.59 6.17
N THR A 183 -12.45 -13.86 6.07
CA THR A 183 -11.53 -15.01 5.95
C THR A 183 -10.64 -15.00 4.70
N GLN A 184 -11.04 -14.28 3.65
CA GLN A 184 -10.27 -14.12 2.40
C GLN A 184 -9.27 -12.96 2.44
N GLN A 185 -9.08 -12.36 3.61
CA GLN A 185 -8.24 -11.19 3.81
C GLN A 185 -7.00 -11.52 4.62
N GLN A 186 -6.07 -10.59 4.60
CA GLN A 186 -4.79 -10.61 5.30
C GLN A 186 -4.50 -9.17 5.77
N TYR A 187 -3.59 -9.02 6.73
CA TYR A 187 -3.12 -7.72 7.16
C TYR A 187 -1.61 -7.61 6.99
N THR A 188 -1.15 -6.52 6.38
CA THR A 188 0.26 -6.12 6.40
C THR A 188 0.44 -5.10 7.50
N MET A 189 1.43 -5.32 8.36
CA MET A 189 1.68 -4.46 9.51
C MET A 189 2.90 -3.58 9.27
N TYR A 190 2.79 -2.30 9.63
CA TYR A 190 3.90 -1.36 9.68
C TYR A 190 4.02 -0.78 11.09
N VAL A 191 5.23 -0.71 11.61
CA VAL A 191 5.54 -0.02 12.88
C VAL A 191 6.48 1.12 12.54
N ASP A 192 6.06 2.34 12.84
CA ASP A 192 6.77 3.58 12.48
C ASP A 192 7.19 3.63 11.00
N GLY A 193 6.32 3.11 10.12
CA GLY A 193 6.57 3.02 8.67
C GLY A 193 7.43 1.84 8.23
N VAL A 194 7.95 1.03 9.15
CA VAL A 194 8.74 -0.18 8.84
C VAL A 194 7.84 -1.39 8.70
N ASN A 195 7.88 -2.06 7.55
CA ASN A 195 7.11 -3.27 7.27
C ASN A 195 7.54 -4.42 8.21
N GLN A 196 6.56 -5.00 8.91
CA GLN A 196 6.73 -6.13 9.83
C GLN A 196 6.33 -7.48 9.22
N GLY A 197 5.74 -7.46 8.01
CA GLY A 197 5.26 -8.64 7.30
C GLY A 197 3.74 -8.62 7.06
N THR A 198 3.28 -9.64 6.35
CA THR A 198 1.87 -9.88 6.02
C THR A 198 1.41 -11.18 6.67
N PHE A 199 0.25 -11.13 7.32
CA PHE A 199 -0.28 -12.21 8.13
C PHE A 199 -1.78 -12.43 7.86
N ASN A 200 -2.27 -13.63 8.15
CA ASN A 200 -3.70 -13.94 8.05
C ASN A 200 -4.48 -13.17 9.13
N THR A 201 -5.69 -12.71 8.81
CA THR A 201 -6.58 -12.13 9.84
C THR A 201 -6.82 -13.12 10.98
N GLY A 202 -6.97 -12.59 12.19
CA GLY A 202 -7.11 -13.36 13.42
C GLY A 202 -5.79 -13.96 13.93
N SER A 203 -4.68 -13.83 13.19
CA SER A 203 -3.35 -14.24 13.66
C SER A 203 -2.70 -13.13 14.46
N VAL A 204 -2.00 -13.51 15.53
CA VAL A 204 -1.23 -12.59 16.39
C VAL A 204 -0.03 -12.03 15.62
N SER A 205 0.23 -10.72 15.76
CA SER A 205 1.40 -10.07 15.16
C SER A 205 2.71 -10.45 15.86
N PRO A 206 3.87 -10.17 15.24
CA PRO A 206 5.13 -10.07 15.98
C PRO A 206 5.03 -9.11 17.16
N SER A 207 5.87 -9.32 18.18
CA SER A 207 5.93 -8.43 19.35
C SER A 207 6.56 -7.09 19.00
N ILE A 208 5.90 -6.02 19.43
CA ILE A 208 6.39 -4.64 19.32
C ILE A 208 6.99 -4.27 20.67
N ALA A 209 8.28 -3.95 20.70
CA ALA A 209 8.96 -3.57 21.93
C ALA A 209 8.69 -2.12 22.29
N PHE A 210 8.47 -1.86 23.58
CA PHE A 210 8.38 -0.53 24.17
C PHE A 210 9.41 -0.50 25.30
N ALA A 211 10.64 -0.07 25.01
CA ALA A 211 11.77 -0.22 25.92
C ALA A 211 11.60 0.56 27.25
N SER A 212 11.01 1.75 27.18
CA SER A 212 10.78 2.62 28.34
C SER A 212 9.37 3.21 28.34
N ALA A 213 8.94 3.69 29.51
CA ALA A 213 7.69 4.45 29.64
C ALA A 213 7.82 5.76 28.83
N GLY A 214 6.70 6.24 28.30
CA GLY A 214 6.63 7.42 27.44
C GLY A 214 6.97 7.15 25.97
N ILE A 215 7.39 5.94 25.60
CA ILE A 215 7.60 5.58 24.19
C ILE A 215 6.25 5.37 23.50
N ALA A 216 6.15 5.93 22.30
CA ALA A 216 5.02 5.77 21.41
C ALA A 216 5.47 5.15 20.08
N HIS A 217 4.63 4.27 19.54
CA HIS A 217 4.80 3.71 18.20
C HIS A 217 3.52 3.92 17.39
N LYS A 218 3.68 4.30 16.13
CA LYS A 218 2.59 4.31 15.14
C LYS A 218 2.50 2.93 14.50
N ILE A 219 1.37 2.28 14.67
CA ILE A 219 1.08 0.95 14.13
C ILE A 219 0.05 1.12 13.02
N ASP A 220 0.44 0.83 11.79
CA ASP A 220 -0.49 0.83 10.66
C ASP A 220 -0.77 -0.61 10.22
N LEU A 221 -2.05 -0.94 10.08
CA LEU A 221 -2.53 -2.23 9.59
C LEU A 221 -3.22 -2.03 8.25
N VAL A 222 -2.62 -2.52 7.19
CA VAL A 222 -3.19 -2.51 5.84
C VAL A 222 -3.93 -3.83 5.62
N VAL A 223 -5.25 -3.81 5.77
CA VAL A 223 -6.11 -4.97 5.53
C VAL A 223 -6.38 -5.09 4.05
N SER A 224 -6.02 -6.22 3.45
CA SER A 224 -6.09 -6.45 2.00
C SER A 224 -6.57 -7.87 1.68
N GLY A 225 -6.96 -8.10 0.43
CA GLY A 225 -7.34 -9.41 -0.07
C GLY A 225 -7.46 -9.41 -1.59
N THR A 226 -7.40 -10.58 -2.21
CA THR A 226 -7.57 -10.70 -3.66
C THR A 226 -8.94 -10.19 -4.08
N GLY A 227 -8.98 -9.27 -5.05
CA GLY A 227 -10.24 -8.65 -5.49
C GLY A 227 -10.77 -7.54 -4.58
N TYR A 228 -10.11 -7.27 -3.45
CA TYR A 228 -10.51 -6.24 -2.50
C TYR A 228 -9.62 -5.00 -2.54
N THR A 229 -10.24 -3.83 -2.42
CA THR A 229 -9.57 -2.56 -2.17
C THR A 229 -9.10 -2.49 -0.71
N PRO A 230 -7.80 -2.27 -0.44
CA PRO A 230 -7.28 -2.27 0.93
C PRO A 230 -7.85 -1.14 1.80
N LEU A 231 -7.90 -1.37 3.11
CA LEU A 231 -8.16 -0.34 4.12
C LEU A 231 -7.01 -0.28 5.13
N THR A 232 -6.63 0.94 5.51
CA THR A 232 -5.56 1.18 6.49
C THR A 232 -6.17 1.61 7.81
N TYR A 233 -5.73 0.96 8.90
CA TYR A 233 -6.07 1.31 10.28
C TYR A 233 -4.80 1.77 11.00
N SER A 234 -4.82 2.96 11.57
CA SER A 234 -3.69 3.53 12.31
C SER A 234 -3.96 3.55 13.80
N THR A 235 -3.04 3.01 14.59
CA THR A 235 -3.08 3.05 16.06
C THR A 235 -1.82 3.72 16.59
N ILE A 236 -1.96 4.75 17.41
CA ILE A 236 -0.86 5.29 18.21
C ILE A 236 -0.85 4.58 19.55
N ALA A 237 0.09 3.66 19.74
CA ALA A 237 0.25 2.92 20.97
C ALA A 237 1.29 3.60 21.87
N VAL A 238 0.97 3.81 23.15
CA VAL A 238 1.85 4.49 24.12
C VAL A 238 1.91 3.69 25.41
N ARG A 239 3.14 3.41 25.88
CA ARG A 239 3.37 2.83 27.21
C ARG A 239 3.43 3.96 28.24
N THR A 240 2.46 4.06 29.13
CA THR A 240 2.37 5.19 30.09
C THR A 240 3.12 4.96 31.41
N SER A 241 3.42 3.70 31.75
CA SER A 241 4.31 3.30 32.85
C SER A 241 5.02 1.99 32.54
#